data_AF-A0A0K9G9D8-F1
#
_entry.id   AF-A0A0K9G9D8-F1
#
_cell.length_a   1.000
_cell.length_b   1.000
_cell.length_c   1.000
_cell.angle_alpha   90.00
_cell.angle_beta   90.00
_cell.angle_gamma   90.00
#
_symmetry.space_group_name_H-M   'P 1'
#
loop_
_entity.id
_entity.type
_entity.pdbx_description
1 polymer ?
#
loop_
_entity_poly.entity_id
_entity_poly.type
_entity_poly.pdbx_seq_one_letter_code
_entity_poly.pdbx_strand_id
1 'polypeptide(L)' 'MNIIKIGFFDSGIGGMTVLHQALKLMTNESLLFYADTLHMSYGVKPKDKVKKYIVNKEKVLPYLQKE' A
#
# COMPACT_ATOMS: atom_id res chain seq x y z
N MET A 1 9.12 -13.58 19.38
CA MET A 1 9.69 -12.79 18.27
C MET A 1 8.67 -11.73 17.87
N ASN A 2 9.10 -10.50 17.63
CA ASN A 2 8.19 -9.40 17.26
C ASN A 2 7.98 -9.41 15.74
N ILE A 3 6.75 -9.61 15.26
CA ILE A 3 6.43 -9.57 13.83
C ILE A 3 6.35 -8.12 13.40
N ILE A 4 7.18 -7.73 12.43
CA ILE A 4 7.14 -6.38 11.84
C ILE A 4 6.00 -6.33 10.80
N LYS A 5 5.14 -5.32 10.89
CA LYS A 5 4.10 -5.03 9.90
C LYS A 5 4.65 -4.08 8.81
N ILE A 6 4.51 -4.45 7.55
CA ILE A 6 4.96 -3.66 6.40
C ILE A 6 3.76 -3.32 5.51
N GLY A 7 3.53 -2.04 5.30
CA GLY A 7 2.47 -1.54 4.41
C GLY A 7 2.98 -1.25 3.00
N PHE A 8 2.30 -1.81 2.02
CA PHE A 8 2.46 -1.52 0.60
C PHE A 8 1.27 -0.69 0.13
N PHE A 9 1.55 0.39 -0.59
CA PHE A 9 0.55 1.29 -1.14
C PHE A 9 0.76 1.43 -2.65
N ASP A 10 -0.30 1.22 -3.43
CA ASP A 10 -0.29 1.47 -4.87
C ASP A 10 -1.60 2.14 -5.32
N SER A 11 -1.59 2.71 -6.53
CA SER A 11 -2.79 3.27 -7.16
C SER A 11 -3.78 2.22 -7.66
N GLY A 12 -3.40 0.94 -7.72
CA GLY A 12 -4.26 -0.13 -8.24
C GLY A 12 -3.72 -1.53 -7.96
N ILE A 13 -4.13 -2.49 -8.80
CA ILE A 13 -3.73 -3.90 -8.68
C ILE A 13 -2.30 -4.18 -9.16
N GLY A 14 -1.70 -3.25 -9.92
CA GLY A 14 -0.34 -3.41 -10.48
C GLY A 14 0.72 -3.64 -9.40
N GLY A 15 0.56 -3.00 -8.24
CA GLY A 15 1.42 -3.16 -7.07
C GLY A 15 1.42 -4.56 -6.46
N MET A 16 0.47 -5.44 -6.80
CA MET A 16 0.51 -6.85 -6.38
C MET A 16 1.75 -7.58 -6.91
N THR A 17 2.32 -7.13 -8.03
CA THR A 17 3.57 -7.71 -8.55
C THR A 17 4.74 -7.49 -7.58
N VAL A 18 4.81 -6.33 -6.93
CA VAL A 18 5.80 -6.01 -5.90
C VAL A 18 5.49 -6.77 -4.61
N LEU A 19 4.21 -6.80 -4.19
CA LEU A 19 3.77 -7.57 -3.02
C LEU A 19 4.14 -9.06 -3.15
N HIS A 20 3.93 -9.65 -4.33
CA HIS A 20 4.26 -11.05 -4.60
C HIS A 20 5.75 -11.35 -4.42
N GLN A 21 6.62 -10.44 -4.84
CA GLN A 21 8.06 -10.58 -4.59
C GLN A 21 8.40 -10.40 -3.11
N ALA A 22 7.75 -9.44 -2.44
CA ALA A 22 7.92 -9.25 -1.00
C ALA A 22 7.52 -10.50 -0.21
N LEU A 23 6.37 -11.12 -0.52
CA LEU A 23 5.92 -12.36 0.13
C LEU A 23 6.93 -13.52 0.02
N LYS A 24 7.74 -13.56 -1.05
CA LYS A 24 8.77 -14.58 -1.24
C LYS A 24 10.05 -14.30 -0.46
N LEU A 25 10.40 -13.03 -0.26
CA LEU A 25 11.66 -12.59 0.35
C LEU A 25 11.52 -12.27 1.85
N MET A 26 10.33 -11.81 2.26
CA MET A 26 10.01 -11.30 3.60
C MET A 26 9.04 -12.27 4.27
N THR A 27 9.56 -13.43 4.66
CA THR A 27 8.76 -14.55 5.18
C THR A 27 8.40 -14.43 6.66
N ASN A 28 8.99 -13.47 7.38
CA ASN A 28 8.80 -13.27 8.82
C ASN A 28 8.00 -12.00 9.14
N GLU A 29 7.55 -11.30 8.11
CA GLU A 29 6.87 -10.02 8.19
C GLU A 29 5.38 -10.17 7.87
N SER A 30 4.56 -9.36 8.52
CA SER A 30 3.14 -9.24 8.19
C SER A 30 2.99 -8.16 7.13
N LEU A 31 2.62 -8.56 5.90
CA LEU A 31 2.48 -7.64 4.78
C LEU A 31 1.02 -7.20 4.63
N LEU A 32 0.80 -5.88 4.57
CA LEU A 32 -0.50 -5.26 4.28
C LEU A 32 -0.41 -4.54 2.94
N PHE A 33 -1.38 -4.78 2.04
CA PHE A 33 -1.46 -4.09 0.75
C PHE A 33 -2.72 -3.24 0.68
N TYR A 34 -2.56 -1.97 0.33
CA TYR A 34 -3.65 -1.04 0.07
C TYR A 34 -3.55 -0.52 -1.38
N ALA A 35 -4.62 -0.73 -2.14
CA ALA A 35 -4.76 -0.20 -3.50
C ALA A 35 -5.79 0.93 -3.53
N ASP A 36 -5.37 2.14 -3.93
CA ASP A 36 -6.27 3.29 -4.11
C ASP A 36 -7.00 3.23 -5.46
N THR A 37 -7.80 2.18 -5.66
CA THR A 37 -8.52 1.93 -6.92
C THR A 37 -9.51 3.03 -7.27
N LEU A 38 -10.04 3.75 -6.25
CA LEU A 38 -10.94 4.88 -6.43
C LEU A 38 -10.29 6.04 -7.21
N HIS A 39 -8.98 6.20 -7.05
CA HIS A 39 -8.22 7.28 -7.68
C HIS A 39 -7.28 6.80 -8.80
N MET A 40 -7.44 5.55 -9.27
CA MET A 40 -6.65 4.99 -10.37
C MET A 40 -6.93 5.72 -11.71
N SER A 41 -5.97 5.83 -12.65
CA SER A 41 -4.52 5.64 -12.51
C SER A 41 -3.84 6.95 -12.10
N TYR A 42 -2.74 6.87 -11.35
CA TYR A 42 -1.98 8.06 -10.95
C TYR A 42 -1.15 8.65 -12.10
N GLY A 43 -0.70 7.83 -13.04
CA GLY A 43 0.23 8.25 -14.10
C GLY A 43 -0.29 9.39 -14.98
N VAL A 44 -1.61 9.47 -15.19
CA VAL A 44 -2.24 10.53 -16.01
C VAL A 44 -2.56 11.80 -15.20
N LYS A 45 -2.30 11.82 -13.90
CA LYS A 45 -2.73 12.90 -13.00
C LYS A 45 -1.57 13.85 -12.66
N PRO A 46 -1.85 15.14 -12.45
CA PRO A 46 -0.85 16.08 -11.97
C PRO A 46 -0.26 15.63 -10.63
N LYS A 47 1.06 15.86 -10.45
CA LYS A 47 1.79 15.45 -9.23
C LYS A 47 1.14 15.97 -7.95
N ASP A 48 0.66 17.21 -7.93
CA ASP A 48 0.03 17.78 -6.73
C ASP A 48 -1.31 17.14 -6.39
N LYS A 49 -2.02 16.63 -7.40
CA LYS A 49 -3.25 15.85 -7.20
C LYS A 49 -2.92 14.49 -6.59
N VAL A 50 -1.89 13.82 -7.12
CA VAL A 50 -1.40 12.54 -6.60
C VAL A 50 -0.93 12.65 -5.15
N LYS A 51 -0.19 13.71 -4.80
CA LYS A 51 0.24 13.99 -3.42
C LYS A 51 -0.96 14.05 -2.47
N LYS A 52 -2.06 14.71 -2.84
CA LYS A 52 -3.28 14.79 -2.01
C LYS A 52 -3.89 13.42 -1.73
N TYR A 53 -3.76 12.45 -2.64
CA TYR A 53 -4.25 11.09 -2.43
C TYR A 53 -3.39 10.29 -1.45
N ILE A 54 -2.08 10.55 -1.42
CA ILE A 54 -1.08 9.78 -0.64
C ILE A 54 -0.94 10.32 0.79
N VAL A 55 -1.08 11.63 1.00
CA VAL A 55 -0.77 12.28 2.29
C VAL A 55 -1.75 11.92 3.40
N ASN A 56 -2.91 11.33 3.09
CA ASN A 56 -3.89 10.95 4.10
C ASN A 56 -3.59 9.57 4.71
N LYS A 57 -2.89 9.56 5.86
CA LYS A 57 -2.59 8.36 6.65
C LYS A 57 -3.84 7.63 7.16
N GLU A 58 -4.98 8.32 7.32
CA GLU A 58 -6.23 7.72 7.81
C GLU A 58 -6.78 6.66 6.85
N LYS A 59 -6.39 6.68 5.58
CA LYS A 59 -6.78 5.66 4.60
C LYS A 59 -6.27 4.26 4.95
N VAL A 60 -5.11 4.18 5.61
CA VAL A 60 -4.39 2.92 5.85
C VAL A 60 -4.40 2.51 7.32
N LEU A 61 -4.55 3.48 8.23
CA LEU A 61 -4.50 3.28 9.68
C LEU A 61 -5.50 2.22 10.20
N PRO A 62 -6.77 2.17 9.72
CA PRO A 62 -7.74 1.16 10.16
C PRO A 62 -7.30 -0.29 9.88
N TYR A 63 -6.47 -0.48 8.85
CA TYR A 63 -5.99 -1.80 8.45
C TYR A 63 -4.70 -2.20 9.18
N LEU A 64 -3.92 -1.24 9.68
CA LEU A 64 -2.72 -1.49 10.47
C LEU A 64 -3.04 -1.90 11.92
N GLN A 65 -4.19 -1.45 12.43
CA GLN A 65 -4.65 -1.68 13.80
C GLN A 65 -5.50 -2.94 13.98
N LYS A 66 -5.91 -3.62 12.89
CA LYS A 66 -6.56 -4.93 13.01
C LYS A 66 -5.53 -5.97 13.48
N GLU A 67 -5.91 -6.70 14.52
CA GLU A 67 -5.24 -7.90 15.01
C GLU A 67 -5.50 -9.08 14.08
#